data_AF-A0A840W880-F1
#
_entry.id   AF-A0A840W880-F1
#
_cell.length_a   1.000
_cell.length_b   1.000
_cell.length_c   1.000
_cell.angle_alpha   90.00
_cell.angle_beta   90.00
_cell.angle_gamma   90.00
#
_symmetry.space_group_name_H-M   'P 1'
#
loop_
_entity.id
_entity.type
_entity.pdbx_description
1 polymer ?
#
loop_
_entity_poly.entity_id
_entity_poly.type
_entity_poly.pdbx_seq_one_letter_code
_entity_poly.pdbx_strand_id
1 'polypeptide(L)'
;MNAPTKLVLYGLVLVAVFAVAGFTANAVVPEETVRNWSQETTDHGQHGQEGDADTAGHGAHADDAAPLGLGLAQDGYQLTGVSAPEETGSEGELTFAVSTSGGEPVTAFELNHEKEMHLIAVRADGQHFRHVHPELDTDGTWSIPWEWEEAGTYRIFADFVPSESGEDMTLSTTVQVSGDYAAVPAGERVTETNAGGFDVSVRGDLVTGQPSELTVSVARDGEPVTDLEPYLGAFGHLVALRGGDLAYLHVHSHGAEPEAGQTAGPDITFEATAPTEGRYLLYLDFQVDGQVHTAPLVIDATADPAGIPSEDDHSGDGSGNGDDHEDGDGHDH
;
A
#
# COMPACT_ATOMS: atom_id res chain seq x y z
N MET A 1 39.46 31.97 -2.96
CA MET A 1 38.98 31.31 -4.19
C MET A 1 37.59 31.80 -4.48
N ASN A 2 37.33 32.26 -5.70
CA ASN A 2 36.03 32.80 -6.09
C ASN A 2 35.06 31.64 -6.43
N ALA A 3 33.75 31.87 -6.28
CA ALA A 3 32.70 30.88 -6.54
C ALA A 3 32.83 30.11 -7.87
N PRO A 4 33.20 30.73 -9.01
CA PRO A 4 33.36 30.01 -10.28
C PRO A 4 34.46 28.95 -10.23
N THR A 5 35.55 29.24 -9.52
CA THR A 5 36.67 28.32 -9.36
C THR A 5 36.29 27.11 -8.51
N LYS A 6 35.40 27.27 -7.51
CA LYS A 6 34.91 26.15 -6.69
C LYS A 6 34.00 25.22 -7.50
N LEU A 7 33.14 25.77 -8.37
CA LEU A 7 32.25 24.97 -9.22
C LEU A 7 33.01 24.15 -10.26
N VAL A 8 34.03 24.74 -10.89
CA VAL A 8 34.90 24.00 -11.83
C VAL A 8 35.65 22.87 -11.12
N LEU A 9 36.16 23.13 -9.91
CA LEU A 9 36.90 22.13 -9.14
C LEU A 9 35.98 21.00 -8.66
N TYR A 10 34.75 21.32 -8.27
CA TYR A 10 33.72 20.35 -7.92
C TYR A 10 33.33 19.48 -9.12
N GLY A 11 33.13 20.08 -10.29
CA GLY A 11 32.83 19.34 -11.53
C GLY A 11 33.96 18.37 -11.92
N LEU A 12 35.22 18.77 -11.79
CA LEU A 12 36.37 17.89 -12.05
C LEU A 12 36.47 16.74 -11.05
N VAL A 13 36.14 16.98 -9.77
CA VAL A 13 36.09 15.93 -8.75
C VAL A 13 34.98 14.93 -9.06
N LEU A 14 33.79 15.39 -9.45
CA LEU A 14 32.68 14.51 -9.84
C LEU A 14 33.04 13.64 -11.03
N VAL A 15 33.65 14.21 -12.08
CA VAL A 15 34.09 13.43 -13.25
C VAL A 15 35.11 12.37 -12.85
N ALA A 16 36.06 12.70 -11.96
CA ALA A 16 37.03 11.74 -11.46
C ALA A 16 36.38 10.60 -10.66
N VAL A 17 35.41 10.92 -9.79
CA VAL A 17 34.65 9.92 -9.02
C VAL A 17 33.87 8.98 -9.95
N PHE A 18 33.15 9.52 -10.94
CA PHE A 18 32.42 8.71 -11.91
C PHE A 18 33.32 7.82 -12.76
N ALA A 19 34.48 8.34 -13.19
CA ALA A 19 35.45 7.56 -13.96
C ALA A 19 36.03 6.40 -13.15
N VAL A 20 36.37 6.64 -11.87
CA VAL A 20 36.84 5.59 -10.96
C VAL A 20 35.75 4.55 -10.72
N ALA A 21 34.52 4.99 -10.41
CA ALA A 21 33.39 4.11 -10.17
C ALA A 21 33.09 3.20 -11.38
N GLY A 22 33.05 3.76 -12.60
CA GLY A 22 32.84 2.99 -13.82
C GLY A 22 33.94 1.97 -14.11
N PHE A 23 35.20 2.32 -13.82
CA PHE A 23 36.32 1.39 -14.01
C PHE A 23 36.32 0.26 -12.97
N THR A 24 35.96 0.54 -11.72
CA THR A 24 35.79 -0.49 -10.69
C THR A 24 34.59 -1.40 -10.96
N ALA A 25 33.48 -0.85 -11.45
CA ALA A 25 32.31 -1.65 -11.80
C ALA A 25 32.65 -2.67 -12.90
N ASN A 26 33.39 -2.26 -13.93
CA ASN A 26 33.80 -3.15 -15.02
C ASN A 26 34.82 -4.23 -14.61
N ALA A 27 35.49 -4.06 -13.46
CA ALA A 27 36.48 -5.03 -12.95
C ALA A 27 35.89 -6.01 -11.92
N VAL A 28 34.77 -5.66 -11.29
CA VAL A 28 34.15 -6.42 -10.18
C VAL A 28 32.84 -7.08 -10.60
N VAL A 29 32.12 -6.52 -11.57
CA VAL A 29 30.85 -7.06 -12.06
C VAL A 29 31.13 -8.09 -13.16
N PRO A 30 30.83 -9.38 -12.95
CA PRO A 30 30.98 -10.40 -13.97
C PRO A 30 30.06 -10.14 -15.17
N GLU A 31 30.51 -10.47 -16.38
CA GLU A 31 29.70 -10.28 -17.61
C GLU A 31 28.37 -11.05 -17.57
N GLU A 32 28.26 -12.13 -16.78
CA GLU A 32 26.99 -12.86 -16.60
C GLU A 32 25.91 -12.02 -15.90
N THR A 33 26.28 -11.13 -14.96
CA THR A 33 25.33 -10.25 -14.26
C THR A 33 24.76 -9.19 -15.21
N VAL A 34 25.61 -8.64 -16.09
CA VAL A 34 25.19 -7.67 -17.11
C VAL A 34 24.30 -8.33 -18.16
N ARG A 35 24.60 -9.59 -18.52
CA ARG A 35 23.77 -10.36 -19.46
C ARG A 35 22.39 -10.69 -18.90
N ASN A 36 22.28 -11.07 -17.62
CA ASN A 36 20.98 -11.31 -16.97
C ASN A 36 20.10 -10.05 -16.99
N TRP A 37 20.65 -8.88 -16.62
CA TRP A 37 19.89 -7.62 -16.68
C TRP A 37 19.48 -7.24 -18.10
N SER A 38 20.31 -7.52 -19.11
CA SER A 38 19.94 -7.25 -20.51
C SER A 38 18.92 -8.25 -21.08
N GLN A 39 18.92 -9.51 -20.62
CA GLN A 39 17.92 -10.51 -21.03
C GLN A 39 16.56 -10.23 -20.40
N GLU A 40 16.53 -9.81 -19.13
CA GLU A 40 15.31 -9.36 -18.43
C GLU A 40 14.64 -8.18 -19.15
N THR A 41 15.41 -7.26 -19.74
CA THR A 41 14.86 -6.16 -20.56
C THR A 41 14.46 -6.54 -22.00
N THR A 42 14.94 -7.67 -22.54
CA THR A 42 14.68 -8.05 -23.95
C THR A 42 13.50 -9.01 -24.09
N ASP A 43 13.15 -9.76 -23.03
CA ASP A 43 12.00 -10.69 -23.03
C ASP A 43 10.64 -9.96 -23.05
N HIS A 44 10.61 -8.67 -22.68
CA HIS A 44 9.42 -7.81 -22.82
C HIS A 44 9.25 -7.18 -24.22
N GLY A 45 10.06 -7.56 -25.22
CA GLY A 45 10.18 -6.81 -26.47
C GLY A 45 9.88 -7.54 -27.78
N GLN A 46 9.43 -8.81 -27.79
CA GLN A 46 9.31 -9.51 -29.07
C GLN A 46 8.30 -10.67 -29.11
N HIS A 47 7.03 -10.38 -29.43
CA HIS A 47 6.21 -11.31 -30.23
C HIS A 47 5.41 -10.56 -31.29
N GLY A 48 5.74 -10.86 -32.55
CA GLY A 48 5.16 -10.27 -33.75
C GLY A 48 3.78 -10.82 -34.08
N GLN A 49 3.05 -9.98 -34.82
CA GLN A 49 1.80 -10.28 -35.52
C GLN A 49 1.91 -11.53 -36.40
N GLU A 50 1.01 -12.51 -36.23
CA GLU A 50 0.18 -13.13 -37.29
C GLU A 50 -1.12 -13.63 -36.64
N GLY A 51 -2.26 -13.46 -37.31
CA GLY A 51 -3.59 -13.52 -36.70
C GLY A 51 -4.26 -14.89 -36.64
N ASP A 52 -5.29 -14.99 -35.80
CA ASP A 52 -6.63 -15.45 -36.19
C ASP A 52 -7.63 -15.09 -35.10
N ALA A 53 -8.87 -14.84 -35.49
CA ALA A 53 -9.95 -14.46 -34.58
C ALA A 53 -10.52 -15.70 -33.88
N ASP A 54 -10.65 -15.67 -32.55
CA ASP A 54 -11.76 -16.30 -31.83
C ASP A 54 -11.82 -15.85 -30.36
N THR A 55 -13.05 -15.81 -29.84
CA THR A 55 -13.49 -15.28 -28.55
C THR A 55 -13.10 -16.17 -27.36
N ALA A 56 -12.51 -15.61 -26.28
CA ALA A 56 -12.85 -15.89 -24.87
C ALA A 56 -11.77 -15.38 -23.89
N GLY A 57 -12.22 -14.72 -22.81
CA GLY A 57 -11.51 -14.64 -21.54
C GLY A 57 -10.44 -13.55 -21.43
N HIS A 58 -10.82 -12.37 -20.93
CA HIS A 58 -9.86 -11.44 -20.34
C HIS A 58 -9.34 -12.05 -19.03
N GLY A 59 -8.28 -12.86 -19.14
CA GLY A 59 -7.39 -13.12 -18.02
C GLY A 59 -6.64 -11.83 -17.74
N ALA A 60 -6.88 -11.24 -16.58
CA ALA A 60 -6.05 -10.16 -16.06
C ALA A 60 -4.62 -10.69 -15.98
N HIS A 61 -3.75 -10.16 -16.83
CA HIS A 61 -2.32 -10.22 -16.55
C HIS A 61 -2.14 -9.44 -15.24
N ALA A 62 -1.68 -10.14 -14.21
CA ALA A 62 -1.11 -9.49 -13.04
C ALA A 62 0.17 -8.82 -13.51
N ASP A 63 0.03 -7.62 -14.09
CA ASP A 63 1.12 -6.66 -14.08
C ASP A 63 1.49 -6.47 -12.61
N ASP A 64 2.79 -6.53 -12.30
CA ASP A 64 3.34 -6.22 -10.98
C ASP A 64 2.85 -4.83 -10.56
N ALA A 65 1.69 -4.79 -9.89
CA ALA A 65 1.07 -3.56 -9.47
C ALA A 65 2.01 -2.91 -8.45
N ALA A 66 2.60 -1.77 -8.85
CA ALA A 66 3.45 -1.00 -7.95
C ALA A 66 2.66 -0.70 -6.66
N PRO A 67 3.30 -0.78 -5.48
CA PRO A 67 2.62 -0.50 -4.21
C PRO A 67 1.99 0.90 -4.24
N LEU A 68 0.67 0.95 -4.05
CA LEU A 68 -0.11 2.18 -4.07
C LEU A 68 0.32 3.12 -2.94
N GLY A 69 0.14 4.44 -3.16
CA GLY A 69 0.31 5.44 -2.12
C GLY A 69 1.73 5.57 -1.57
N LEU A 70 2.77 5.06 -2.23
CA LEU A 70 4.17 5.31 -1.83
C LEU A 70 4.85 6.45 -2.60
N GLY A 71 4.27 6.83 -3.75
CA GLY A 71 4.80 7.86 -4.62
C GLY A 71 4.24 9.25 -4.31
N LEU A 72 5.08 10.26 -4.43
CA LEU A 72 4.65 11.66 -4.44
C LEU A 72 4.04 12.09 -5.79
N ALA A 73 4.14 11.24 -6.81
CA ALA A 73 3.62 11.46 -8.15
C ALA A 73 3.20 10.12 -8.79
N GLN A 74 2.13 10.16 -9.58
CA GLN A 74 1.54 9.03 -10.29
C GLN A 74 0.79 9.57 -11.50
N ASP A 75 0.88 8.89 -12.66
CA ASP A 75 0.05 9.17 -13.85
C ASP A 75 0.01 10.64 -14.30
N GLY A 76 1.13 11.34 -14.12
CA GLY A 76 1.25 12.76 -14.49
C GLY A 76 0.70 13.74 -13.46
N TYR A 77 0.30 13.28 -12.28
CA TYR A 77 -0.08 14.09 -11.12
C TYR A 77 1.01 14.04 -10.05
N GLN A 78 1.11 15.10 -9.24
CA GLN A 78 2.10 15.23 -8.18
C GLN A 78 1.53 16.00 -6.98
N LEU A 79 1.87 15.54 -5.77
CA LEU A 79 1.61 16.27 -4.54
C LEU A 79 2.67 17.38 -4.37
N THR A 80 2.22 18.63 -4.26
CA THR A 80 3.07 19.83 -4.15
C THR A 80 2.61 20.73 -3.01
N GLY A 81 3.41 21.76 -2.68
CA GLY A 81 3.00 22.78 -1.71
C GLY A 81 2.78 22.29 -0.28
N VAL A 82 3.28 21.10 0.07
CA VAL A 82 3.03 20.51 1.39
C VAL A 82 3.66 21.35 2.49
N SER A 83 2.84 21.86 3.40
CA SER A 83 3.24 22.57 4.60
C SER A 83 2.35 22.15 5.77
N ALA A 84 2.92 22.08 6.97
CA ALA A 84 2.22 21.75 8.20
C ALA A 84 2.99 22.35 9.40
N PRO A 85 2.38 22.47 10.59
CA PRO A 85 3.12 22.81 11.80
C PRO A 85 4.33 21.87 12.02
N GLU A 86 5.47 22.41 12.43
CA GLU A 86 6.72 21.64 12.55
C GLU A 86 6.98 21.08 13.96
N GLU A 87 6.17 21.46 14.94
CA GLU A 87 6.30 21.08 16.36
C GLU A 87 4.96 20.62 16.93
N THR A 88 5.00 19.79 17.97
CA THR A 88 3.79 19.35 18.67
C THR A 88 3.11 20.51 19.42
N GLY A 89 1.78 20.47 19.53
CA GLY A 89 0.98 21.49 20.24
C GLY A 89 1.00 22.88 19.59
N SER A 90 1.53 23.01 18.38
CA SER A 90 1.46 24.24 17.59
C SER A 90 0.26 24.20 16.68
N GLU A 91 -0.71 25.08 16.93
CA GLU A 91 -1.86 25.30 16.04
C GLU A 91 -1.40 25.93 14.72
N GLY A 92 -1.89 25.40 13.59
CA GLY A 92 -1.67 25.97 12.27
C GLY A 92 -2.58 25.31 11.23
N GLU A 93 -2.10 25.24 10.00
CA GLU A 93 -2.81 24.57 8.90
C GLU A 93 -1.90 23.55 8.23
N LEU A 94 -2.47 22.43 7.83
CA LEU A 94 -1.85 21.52 6.89
C LEU A 94 -2.36 21.90 5.50
N THR A 95 -1.45 22.29 4.61
CA THR A 95 -1.75 22.71 3.24
C THR A 95 -1.00 21.86 2.22
N PHE A 96 -1.60 21.63 1.07
CA PHE A 96 -0.98 20.97 -0.07
C PHE A 96 -1.75 21.27 -1.36
N ALA A 97 -1.20 20.90 -2.52
CA ALA A 97 -1.90 20.95 -3.79
C ALA A 97 -1.62 19.67 -4.58
N VAL A 98 -2.52 19.35 -5.51
CA VAL A 98 -2.24 18.38 -6.58
C VAL A 98 -1.91 19.18 -7.83
N SER A 99 -0.80 18.88 -8.48
CA SER A 99 -0.38 19.54 -9.71
C SER A 99 -0.17 18.53 -10.82
N THR A 100 -0.42 18.93 -12.06
CA THR A 100 -0.02 18.15 -13.23
C THR A 100 1.50 18.14 -13.38
N SER A 101 2.02 17.26 -14.23
CA SER A 101 3.45 17.21 -14.61
C SER A 101 3.93 18.51 -15.28
N GLY A 102 3.00 19.32 -15.80
CA GLY A 102 3.26 20.68 -16.30
C GLY A 102 3.41 21.74 -15.20
N GLY A 103 3.10 21.39 -13.95
CA GLY A 103 3.11 22.28 -12.79
C GLY A 103 1.82 23.09 -12.61
N GLU A 104 0.76 22.76 -13.35
CA GLU A 104 -0.54 23.42 -13.24
C GLU A 104 -1.32 22.83 -12.07
N PRO A 105 -1.95 23.66 -11.21
CA PRO A 105 -2.77 23.14 -10.11
C PRO A 105 -4.03 22.45 -10.66
N VAL A 106 -4.38 21.31 -10.08
CA VAL A 106 -5.64 20.61 -10.33
C VAL A 106 -6.69 21.19 -9.38
N THR A 107 -7.82 21.62 -9.93
CA THR A 107 -8.91 22.27 -9.17
C THR A 107 -10.27 21.62 -9.41
N ALA A 108 -10.31 20.48 -10.10
CA ALA A 108 -11.55 19.77 -10.43
C ALA A 108 -11.38 18.29 -10.05
N PHE A 109 -12.19 17.85 -9.09
CA PHE A 109 -12.15 16.53 -8.50
C PHE A 109 -13.58 15.96 -8.46
N GLU A 110 -13.69 14.64 -8.58
CA GLU A 110 -14.96 13.95 -8.39
C GLU A 110 -15.18 13.61 -6.93
N LEU A 111 -16.44 13.45 -6.54
CA LEU A 111 -16.78 12.95 -5.20
C LEU A 111 -16.50 11.44 -5.15
N ASN A 112 -15.66 11.05 -4.20
CA ASN A 112 -15.46 9.69 -3.75
C ASN A 112 -15.83 9.65 -2.26
N HIS A 113 -16.70 8.73 -1.83
CA HIS A 113 -17.19 8.69 -0.45
C HIS A 113 -17.68 10.05 0.09
N GLU A 114 -18.49 10.76 -0.72
CA GLU A 114 -19.06 12.09 -0.44
C GLU A 114 -18.05 13.24 -0.29
N LYS A 115 -16.76 13.01 -0.58
CA LYS A 115 -15.68 14.00 -0.48
C LYS A 115 -14.84 14.02 -1.75
N GLU A 116 -14.27 15.18 -2.06
CA GLU A 116 -13.34 15.32 -3.20
C GLU A 116 -11.91 14.91 -2.83
N MET A 117 -11.58 14.93 -1.53
CA MET A 117 -10.25 14.65 -1.01
C MET A 117 -10.34 13.96 0.35
N HIS A 118 -9.71 12.80 0.45
CA HIS A 118 -9.40 12.17 1.73
C HIS A 118 -7.92 12.40 2.04
N LEU A 119 -7.67 13.05 3.18
CA LEU A 119 -6.33 13.21 3.72
C LEU A 119 -6.14 12.26 4.88
N ILE A 120 -5.16 11.38 4.77
CA ILE A 120 -4.79 10.45 5.83
C ILE A 120 -3.41 10.83 6.34
N ALA A 121 -3.26 11.01 7.65
CA ALA A 121 -1.97 11.21 8.29
C ALA A 121 -1.72 10.08 9.29
N VAL A 122 -0.56 9.45 9.23
CA VAL A 122 -0.19 8.35 10.13
C VAL A 122 1.31 8.40 10.42
N ARG A 123 1.69 8.18 11.68
CA ARG A 123 3.10 8.16 12.06
C ARG A 123 3.78 6.90 11.52
N ALA A 124 5.08 6.96 11.26
CA ALA A 124 5.86 5.88 10.65
C ALA A 124 5.80 4.54 11.41
N ASP A 125 5.41 4.54 12.69
CA ASP A 125 5.22 3.35 13.51
C ASP A 125 3.76 2.82 13.50
N GLY A 126 2.86 3.44 12.73
CA GLY A 126 1.45 3.07 12.65
C GLY A 126 0.57 3.72 13.72
N GLN A 127 1.08 4.67 14.49
CA GLN A 127 0.31 5.36 15.53
C GLN A 127 -0.21 6.71 15.02
N HIS A 128 -1.12 7.31 15.79
CA HIS A 128 -1.68 8.65 15.53
C HIS A 128 -2.26 8.79 14.12
N PHE A 129 -2.99 7.78 13.68
CA PHE A 129 -3.77 7.82 12.47
C PHE A 129 -4.88 8.88 12.58
N ARG A 130 -5.05 9.65 11.51
CA ARG A 130 -6.17 10.59 11.33
C ARG A 130 -6.63 10.52 9.89
N HIS A 131 -7.93 10.38 9.69
CA HIS A 131 -8.61 10.51 8.40
C HIS A 131 -9.46 11.78 8.42
N VAL A 132 -9.12 12.73 7.57
CA VAL A 132 -9.76 14.06 7.54
C VAL A 132 -10.01 14.50 6.11
N HIS A 133 -10.80 15.56 5.96
CA HIS A 133 -11.27 16.05 4.66
C HIS A 133 -10.95 17.54 4.56
N PRO A 134 -9.83 17.93 3.92
CA PRO A 134 -9.48 19.34 3.75
C PRO A 134 -10.43 20.03 2.77
N GLU A 135 -10.41 21.35 2.78
CA GLU A 135 -11.20 22.19 1.86
C GLU A 135 -10.31 22.70 0.72
N LEU A 136 -10.84 22.64 -0.50
CA LEU A 136 -10.20 23.19 -1.70
C LEU A 136 -10.50 24.68 -1.84
N ASP A 137 -9.46 25.48 -2.04
CA ASP A 137 -9.61 26.88 -2.39
C ASP A 137 -9.66 27.11 -3.92
N THR A 138 -9.79 28.37 -4.33
CA THR A 138 -9.87 28.73 -5.75
C THR A 138 -8.55 28.65 -6.50
N ASP A 139 -7.42 28.56 -5.82
CA ASP A 139 -6.09 28.50 -6.45
C ASP A 139 -5.54 27.06 -6.57
N GLY A 140 -6.27 26.09 -6.01
CA GLY A 140 -5.93 24.67 -6.05
C GLY A 140 -5.27 24.16 -4.78
N THR A 141 -5.20 24.98 -3.74
CA THR A 141 -4.66 24.62 -2.44
C THR A 141 -5.75 23.97 -1.59
N TRP A 142 -5.45 22.78 -1.09
CA TRP A 142 -6.18 22.10 -0.05
C TRP A 142 -5.67 22.55 1.31
N SER A 143 -6.57 22.82 2.25
CA SER A 143 -6.21 23.25 3.60
C SER A 143 -7.11 22.65 4.67
N ILE A 144 -6.53 22.42 5.85
CA ILE A 144 -7.28 22.05 7.06
C ILE A 144 -6.55 22.57 8.31
N PRO A 145 -7.27 23.08 9.33
CA PRO A 145 -6.68 23.36 10.63
C PRO A 145 -6.02 22.12 11.22
N TRP A 146 -4.79 22.28 11.70
CA TRP A 146 -3.96 21.16 12.12
C TRP A 146 -3.13 21.48 13.36
N GLU A 147 -2.99 20.46 14.19
CA GLU A 147 -2.08 20.40 15.33
C GLU A 147 -1.59 18.96 15.44
N TRP A 148 -0.28 18.78 15.69
CA TRP A 148 0.31 17.47 15.96
C TRP A 148 0.31 17.21 17.47
N GLU A 149 -0.27 16.09 17.88
CA GLU A 149 -0.26 15.66 19.29
C GLU A 149 1.09 15.07 19.70
N GLU A 150 1.74 14.36 18.79
CA GLU A 150 2.98 13.62 19.04
C GLU A 150 4.02 13.86 17.97
N ALA A 151 5.29 13.77 18.36
CA ALA A 151 6.42 13.97 17.45
C ALA A 151 6.69 12.73 16.60
N GLY A 152 7.41 12.91 15.49
CA GLY A 152 7.85 11.82 14.62
C GLY A 152 7.77 12.13 13.13
N THR A 153 8.06 11.12 12.32
CA THR A 153 7.81 11.15 10.87
C THR A 153 6.40 10.69 10.60
N TYR A 154 5.61 11.50 9.91
CA TYR A 154 4.27 11.15 9.47
C TYR A 154 4.25 10.99 7.96
N ARG A 155 3.65 9.92 7.47
CA ARG A 155 3.23 9.84 6.06
C ARG A 155 1.86 10.47 5.95
N ILE A 156 1.71 11.34 4.96
CA ILE A 156 0.43 11.92 4.57
C ILE A 156 0.04 11.35 3.21
N PHE A 157 -1.21 10.91 3.08
CA PHE A 157 -1.79 10.42 1.83
C PHE A 157 -2.89 11.36 1.40
N ALA A 158 -2.89 11.73 0.13
CA ALA A 158 -3.98 12.40 -0.55
C ALA A 158 -4.61 11.37 -1.49
N ASP A 159 -5.87 11.03 -1.23
CA ASP A 159 -6.66 10.07 -1.99
C ASP A 159 -7.80 10.82 -2.67
N PHE A 160 -7.83 10.80 -4.00
CA PHE A 160 -8.66 11.69 -4.82
C PHE A 160 -8.91 11.13 -6.22
N VAL A 161 -9.95 11.64 -6.87
CA VAL A 161 -10.29 11.33 -8.27
C VAL A 161 -10.26 12.63 -9.08
N PRO A 162 -9.24 12.90 -9.92
CA PRO A 162 -9.25 14.06 -10.81
C PRO A 162 -10.37 13.94 -11.84
N SER A 163 -11.16 14.98 -12.04
CA SER A 163 -12.26 14.93 -13.03
C SER A 163 -11.79 14.73 -14.48
N GLU A 164 -10.51 15.00 -14.79
CA GLU A 164 -9.96 14.79 -16.12
C GLU A 164 -9.68 13.32 -16.42
N SER A 165 -9.13 12.57 -15.45
CA SER A 165 -8.87 11.12 -15.62
C SER A 165 -10.09 10.28 -15.25
N GLY A 166 -10.82 10.66 -14.19
CA GLY A 166 -11.86 9.83 -13.57
C GLY A 166 -11.30 8.57 -12.90
N GLU A 167 -9.98 8.51 -12.71
CA GLU A 167 -9.27 7.38 -12.10
C GLU A 167 -8.89 7.74 -10.66
N ASP A 168 -9.08 6.78 -9.76
CA ASP A 168 -8.72 6.89 -8.36
C ASP A 168 -7.20 6.89 -8.18
N MET A 169 -6.70 7.81 -7.36
CA MET A 169 -5.28 8.06 -7.18
C MET A 169 -4.94 8.36 -5.73
N THR A 170 -3.94 7.64 -5.22
CA THR A 170 -3.38 7.91 -3.90
C THR A 170 -1.93 8.36 -4.03
N LEU A 171 -1.67 9.64 -3.71
CA LEU A 171 -0.32 10.21 -3.62
C LEU A 171 0.09 10.36 -2.16
N SER A 172 1.39 10.28 -1.86
CA SER A 172 1.86 10.52 -0.51
C SER A 172 3.20 11.22 -0.42
N THR A 173 3.45 11.82 0.73
CA THR A 173 4.76 12.31 1.14
C THR A 173 4.95 12.15 2.63
N THR A 174 6.12 12.51 3.15
CA THR A 174 6.40 12.51 4.58
C THR A 174 6.62 13.92 5.10
N VAL A 175 6.10 14.18 6.30
CA VAL A 175 6.35 15.41 7.07
C VAL A 175 7.06 15.04 8.38
N GLN A 176 7.93 15.94 8.85
CA GLN A 176 8.68 15.77 10.10
C GLN A 176 8.10 16.67 11.17
N VAL A 177 7.75 16.08 12.31
CA VAL A 177 7.27 16.80 13.49
C VAL A 177 8.33 16.69 14.58
N SER A 178 8.85 17.83 15.00
CA SER A 178 9.88 17.95 16.02
C SER A 178 9.31 17.73 17.41
N GLY A 179 10.09 17.07 18.25
CA GLY A 179 9.76 16.80 19.65
C GLY A 179 10.34 15.46 20.11
N ASP A 180 9.97 15.03 21.31
CA ASP A 180 10.39 13.76 21.86
C ASP A 180 9.68 12.61 21.15
N TYR A 181 10.45 11.73 20.50
CA TYR A 181 9.91 10.59 19.77
C TYR A 181 10.22 9.28 20.50
N ALA A 182 9.17 8.56 20.87
CA ALA A 182 9.24 7.19 21.37
C ALA A 182 8.37 6.29 20.48
N ALA A 183 9.02 5.48 19.65
CA ALA A 183 8.32 4.57 18.74
C ALA A 183 7.51 3.53 19.51
N VAL A 184 6.26 3.32 19.08
CA VAL A 184 5.42 2.21 19.54
C VAL A 184 4.92 1.45 18.30
N PRO A 185 5.80 0.65 17.65
CA PRO A 185 5.42 -0.09 16.45
C PRO A 185 4.26 -1.04 16.74
N ALA A 186 3.35 -1.18 15.78
CA ALA A 186 2.33 -2.22 15.76
C ALA A 186 2.98 -3.62 15.60
N GLY A 187 3.56 -4.12 16.69
CA GLY A 187 4.44 -5.28 16.75
C GLY A 187 3.73 -6.62 16.93
N GLU A 188 2.46 -6.60 17.33
CA GLU A 188 1.66 -7.80 17.55
C GLU A 188 0.37 -7.75 16.73
N ARG A 189 -0.18 -8.92 16.41
CA ARG A 189 -1.50 -9.05 15.80
C ARG A 189 -2.55 -8.62 16.82
N VAL A 190 -3.46 -7.74 16.40
CA VAL A 190 -4.53 -7.16 17.22
C VAL A 190 -5.82 -7.27 16.41
N THR A 191 -6.59 -8.34 16.68
CA THR A 191 -7.88 -8.58 16.01
C THR A 191 -9.07 -8.02 16.79
N GLU A 192 -8.83 -7.50 17.98
CA GLU A 192 -9.83 -6.90 18.86
C GLU A 192 -9.24 -5.64 19.50
N THR A 193 -10.00 -4.55 19.52
CA THR A 193 -9.59 -3.27 20.09
C THR A 193 -10.78 -2.55 20.73
N ASN A 194 -10.51 -1.52 21.52
CA ASN A 194 -11.54 -0.61 22.01
C ASN A 194 -11.33 0.79 21.41
N ALA A 195 -12.38 1.33 20.81
CA ALA A 195 -12.39 2.66 20.23
C ALA A 195 -13.50 3.49 20.86
N GLY A 196 -13.18 4.31 21.86
CA GLY A 196 -14.16 5.21 22.49
C GLY A 196 -15.33 4.49 23.20
N GLY A 197 -15.08 3.32 23.79
CA GLY A 197 -16.12 2.55 24.49
C GLY A 197 -16.82 1.49 23.63
N PHE A 198 -16.41 1.33 22.38
CA PHE A 198 -16.88 0.27 21.49
C PHE A 198 -15.82 -0.81 21.35
N ASP A 199 -16.23 -2.06 21.51
CA ASP A 199 -15.42 -3.22 21.24
C ASP A 199 -15.54 -3.54 19.75
N VAL A 200 -14.41 -3.52 19.05
CA VAL A 200 -14.33 -3.74 17.61
C VAL A 200 -13.46 -4.96 17.35
N SER A 201 -13.97 -5.91 16.56
CA SER A 201 -13.25 -7.13 16.20
C SER A 201 -13.21 -7.35 14.70
N VAL A 202 -12.09 -7.79 14.14
CA VAL A 202 -11.97 -8.21 12.73
C VAL A 202 -11.83 -9.72 12.59
N ARG A 203 -12.56 -10.28 11.63
CA ARG A 203 -12.49 -11.67 11.18
C ARG A 203 -12.18 -11.74 9.69
N GLY A 204 -11.62 -12.85 9.27
CA GLY A 204 -11.10 -13.04 7.91
C GLY A 204 -9.58 -13.13 7.92
N ASP A 205 -9.04 -13.72 6.85
CA ASP A 205 -7.62 -13.90 6.65
C ASP A 205 -7.23 -13.22 5.34
N LEU A 206 -6.20 -12.37 5.38
CA LEU A 206 -5.63 -11.81 4.16
C LEU A 206 -4.73 -12.86 3.51
N VAL A 207 -5.04 -13.21 2.27
CA VAL A 207 -4.19 -14.07 1.45
C VAL A 207 -3.51 -13.22 0.39
N THR A 208 -2.20 -13.38 0.27
CA THR A 208 -1.38 -12.60 -0.67
C THR A 208 -1.83 -12.83 -2.11
N GLY A 209 -1.99 -11.74 -2.88
CA GLY A 209 -2.27 -11.76 -4.31
C GLY A 209 -3.71 -12.08 -4.69
N GLN A 210 -4.63 -12.18 -3.73
CA GLN A 210 -6.04 -12.51 -3.99
C GLN A 210 -6.98 -11.62 -3.17
N PRO A 211 -8.17 -11.28 -3.71
CA PRO A 211 -9.21 -10.62 -2.92
C PRO A 211 -9.62 -11.47 -1.72
N SER A 212 -9.59 -10.86 -0.54
CA SER A 212 -9.92 -11.48 0.74
C SER A 212 -11.03 -10.70 1.43
N GLU A 213 -12.00 -11.42 1.99
CA GLU A 213 -13.10 -10.82 2.75
C GLU A 213 -12.67 -10.60 4.21
N LEU A 214 -12.85 -9.37 4.71
CA LEU A 214 -12.67 -8.98 6.10
C LEU A 214 -14.00 -8.51 6.67
N THR A 215 -14.47 -9.14 7.75
CA THR A 215 -15.67 -8.71 8.48
C THR A 215 -15.26 -8.04 9.77
N VAL A 216 -15.64 -6.78 9.95
CA VAL A 216 -15.47 -6.05 11.20
C VAL A 216 -16.80 -5.98 11.93
N SER A 217 -16.81 -6.40 13.20
CA SER A 217 -18.00 -6.36 14.07
C SER A 217 -17.84 -5.28 15.14
N VAL A 218 -18.90 -4.52 15.40
CA VAL A 218 -18.94 -3.47 16.44
C VAL A 218 -19.92 -3.85 17.55
N ALA A 219 -19.47 -3.76 18.80
CA ALA A 219 -20.28 -3.96 20.01
C ALA A 219 -20.05 -2.83 21.02
N ARG A 220 -21.03 -2.61 21.89
CA ARG A 220 -20.94 -1.67 23.01
C ARG A 220 -21.50 -2.36 24.25
N ASP A 221 -20.74 -2.36 25.35
CA ASP A 221 -21.13 -3.01 26.62
C ASP A 221 -21.53 -4.49 26.48
N GLY A 222 -20.92 -5.21 25.53
CA GLY A 222 -21.20 -6.61 25.22
C GLY A 222 -22.46 -6.86 24.38
N GLU A 223 -23.16 -5.81 23.94
CA GLU A 223 -24.30 -5.90 23.02
C GLU A 223 -23.87 -5.49 21.60
N PRO A 224 -24.32 -6.21 20.54
CA PRO A 224 -24.03 -5.81 19.16
C PRO A 224 -24.64 -4.45 18.82
N VAL A 225 -23.87 -3.56 18.20
CA VAL A 225 -24.37 -2.27 17.68
C VAL A 225 -25.14 -2.53 16.39
N THR A 226 -26.41 -2.11 16.33
CA THR A 226 -27.27 -2.33 15.16
C THR A 226 -27.80 -1.03 14.55
N ASP A 227 -27.27 0.08 15.03
CA ASP A 227 -27.62 1.45 14.69
C ASP A 227 -26.40 2.22 14.16
N LEU A 228 -25.49 1.53 13.45
CA LEU A 228 -24.41 2.19 12.71
C LEU A 228 -25.02 3.18 11.72
N GLU A 229 -24.55 4.42 11.77
CA GLU A 229 -25.01 5.50 10.91
C GLU A 229 -24.14 5.59 9.66
N PRO A 230 -24.71 6.02 8.51
CA PRO A 230 -23.93 6.33 7.33
C PRO A 230 -22.96 7.47 7.59
N TYR A 231 -21.69 7.23 7.26
CA TYR A 231 -20.62 8.22 7.26
C TYR A 231 -19.89 8.10 5.92
N LEU A 232 -19.69 9.21 5.21
CA LEU A 232 -18.97 9.22 3.92
C LEU A 232 -19.54 8.20 2.91
N GLY A 233 -20.87 8.06 2.87
CA GLY A 233 -21.56 7.16 1.95
C GLY A 233 -21.41 5.65 2.26
N ALA A 234 -20.96 5.26 3.45
CA ALA A 234 -20.96 3.84 3.88
C ALA A 234 -21.22 3.72 5.40
N PHE A 235 -21.38 2.49 5.90
CA PHE A 235 -21.52 2.24 7.35
C PHE A 235 -20.17 2.12 8.07
N GLY A 236 -19.07 2.10 7.31
CA GLY A 236 -17.72 2.24 7.82
C GLY A 236 -16.69 2.29 6.71
N HIS A 237 -15.56 2.92 7.00
CA HIS A 237 -14.46 3.17 6.08
C HIS A 237 -13.20 2.51 6.62
N LEU A 238 -12.61 1.61 5.83
CA LEU A 238 -11.45 0.84 6.25
C LEU A 238 -10.23 1.28 5.44
N VAL A 239 -9.27 1.91 6.12
CA VAL A 239 -7.93 2.14 5.57
C VAL A 239 -7.03 1.00 5.99
N ALA A 240 -6.34 0.40 5.01
CA ALA A 240 -5.37 -0.66 5.24
C ALA A 240 -3.98 -0.21 4.75
N LEU A 241 -2.96 -0.33 5.61
CA LEU A 241 -1.59 0.08 5.31
C LEU A 241 -0.61 -1.06 5.60
N ARG A 242 0.33 -1.30 4.69
CA ARG A 242 1.40 -2.27 4.93
C ARG A 242 2.33 -1.81 6.06
N GLY A 243 2.60 -2.71 7.01
CA GLY A 243 3.54 -2.46 8.08
C GLY A 243 4.95 -2.21 7.55
N GLY A 244 5.61 -1.19 8.10
CA GLY A 244 6.96 -0.80 7.70
C GLY A 244 6.96 0.43 6.79
N ASP A 245 6.55 0.28 5.53
CA ASP A 245 6.60 1.37 4.54
C ASP A 245 5.30 2.17 4.41
N LEU A 246 4.22 1.65 5.00
CA LEU A 246 2.86 2.21 4.94
C LEU A 246 2.32 2.25 3.50
N ALA A 247 2.66 1.27 2.67
CA ALA A 247 2.03 1.16 1.35
C ALA A 247 0.50 1.07 1.51
N TYR A 248 -0.22 1.86 0.72
CA TYR A 248 -1.68 1.93 0.77
C TYR A 248 -2.29 0.68 0.13
N LEU A 249 -3.37 0.17 0.70
CA LEU A 249 -4.07 -0.98 0.15
C LEU A 249 -5.42 -0.54 -0.39
N HIS A 250 -5.78 -1.12 -1.53
CA HIS A 250 -7.11 -0.96 -2.08
C HIS A 250 -8.09 -1.80 -1.26
N VAL A 251 -9.11 -1.14 -0.72
CA VAL A 251 -10.16 -1.75 0.10
C VAL A 251 -11.51 -1.26 -0.42
N HIS A 252 -12.43 -2.20 -0.60
CA HIS A 252 -13.82 -1.88 -0.95
C HIS A 252 -14.76 -2.31 0.15
N SER A 253 -15.69 -1.44 0.54
CA SER A 253 -16.83 -1.85 1.36
C SER A 253 -17.79 -2.71 0.55
N HIS A 254 -18.28 -3.80 1.14
CA HIS A 254 -19.34 -4.61 0.56
C HIS A 254 -20.72 -4.04 0.93
N GLY A 255 -21.63 -3.99 -0.05
CA GLY A 255 -23.02 -3.57 0.14
C GLY A 255 -23.45 -2.45 -0.80
N ALA A 256 -24.74 -2.14 -0.78
CA ALA A 256 -25.26 -0.95 -1.46
C ALA A 256 -24.97 0.30 -0.63
N GLU A 257 -24.80 1.44 -1.30
CA GLU A 257 -24.73 2.73 -0.62
C GLU A 257 -25.97 2.92 0.28
N PRO A 258 -25.78 3.39 1.52
CA PRO A 258 -26.86 3.57 2.46
C PRO A 258 -27.79 4.71 2.04
N GLU A 259 -29.08 4.54 2.27
CA GLU A 259 -30.05 5.63 2.14
C GLU A 259 -30.03 6.52 3.40
N ALA A 260 -30.43 7.79 3.25
CA ALA A 260 -30.49 8.73 4.36
C ALA A 260 -31.41 8.22 5.50
N GLY A 261 -30.85 8.06 6.70
CA GLY A 261 -31.56 7.56 7.88
C GLY A 261 -31.65 6.03 7.96
N GLN A 262 -31.04 5.30 7.03
CA GLN A 262 -30.82 3.86 7.17
C GLN A 262 -29.74 3.62 8.22
N THR A 263 -29.88 2.54 9.00
CA THR A 263 -28.83 2.05 9.89
C THR A 263 -28.45 0.61 9.55
N ALA A 264 -27.27 0.18 9.98
CA ALA A 264 -26.78 -1.19 9.83
C ALA A 264 -26.02 -1.69 11.07
N GLY A 265 -25.40 -2.85 10.94
CA GLY A 265 -24.60 -3.49 11.98
C GLY A 265 -25.16 -4.83 12.45
N PRO A 266 -24.39 -5.56 13.29
CA PRO A 266 -23.09 -5.15 13.85
C PRO A 266 -21.91 -5.32 12.92
N ASP A 267 -22.11 -6.03 11.80
CA ASP A 267 -21.04 -6.43 10.89
C ASP A 267 -20.95 -5.48 9.69
N ILE A 268 -19.72 -5.12 9.35
CA ILE A 268 -19.35 -4.40 8.13
C ILE A 268 -18.33 -5.27 7.39
N THR A 269 -18.60 -5.58 6.13
CA THR A 269 -17.76 -6.45 5.32
C THR A 269 -16.96 -5.62 4.32
N PHE A 270 -15.68 -5.93 4.18
CA PHE A 270 -14.75 -5.32 3.24
C PHE A 270 -14.08 -6.39 2.39
N GLU A 271 -13.73 -6.04 1.17
CA GLU A 271 -12.82 -6.82 0.33
C GLU A 271 -11.48 -6.08 0.26
N ALA A 272 -10.38 -6.78 0.51
CA ALA A 272 -9.03 -6.23 0.46
C ALA A 272 -8.08 -7.22 -0.21
N THR A 273 -7.13 -6.70 -0.98
CA THR A 273 -6.08 -7.52 -1.62
C THR A 273 -4.71 -7.12 -1.08
N ALA A 274 -4.04 -8.04 -0.39
CA ALA A 274 -2.67 -7.84 0.08
C ALA A 274 -1.67 -8.19 -1.03
N PRO A 275 -0.83 -7.26 -1.51
CA PRO A 275 0.10 -7.56 -2.61
C PRO A 275 1.27 -8.45 -2.15
N THR A 276 1.61 -8.41 -0.86
CA THR A 276 2.73 -9.16 -0.28
C THR A 276 2.34 -9.80 1.05
N GLU A 277 3.05 -10.85 1.44
CA GLU A 277 3.00 -11.33 2.83
C GLU A 277 3.48 -10.25 3.80
N GLY A 278 3.02 -10.34 5.05
CA GLY A 278 3.48 -9.47 6.12
C GLY A 278 2.33 -8.82 6.88
N ARG A 279 2.67 -7.78 7.63
CA ARG A 279 1.73 -7.11 8.52
C ARG A 279 0.95 -6.02 7.80
N TYR A 280 -0.32 -5.88 8.18
CA TYR A 280 -1.21 -4.81 7.74
C TYR A 280 -1.86 -4.13 8.94
N LEU A 281 -1.83 -2.81 8.92
CA LEU A 281 -2.45 -1.92 9.89
C LEU A 281 -3.79 -1.48 9.33
N LEU A 282 -4.85 -1.76 10.07
CA LEU A 282 -6.22 -1.47 9.69
C LEU A 282 -6.75 -0.34 10.58
N TYR A 283 -7.43 0.63 9.99
CA TYR A 283 -8.12 1.70 10.70
C TYR A 283 -9.55 1.75 10.21
N LEU A 284 -10.50 1.32 11.04
CA LEU A 284 -11.92 1.41 10.75
C LEU A 284 -12.48 2.71 11.33
N ASP A 285 -12.97 3.58 10.47
CA ASP A 285 -13.87 4.66 10.85
C ASP A 285 -15.33 4.18 10.78
N PHE A 286 -16.10 4.43 11.83
CA PHE A 286 -17.53 4.14 11.89
C PHE A 286 -18.26 5.21 12.72
N GLN A 287 -19.56 5.39 12.47
CA GLN A 287 -20.35 6.42 13.14
C GLN A 287 -21.50 5.82 13.95
N VAL A 288 -21.62 6.29 15.21
CA VAL A 288 -22.74 5.99 16.10
C VAL A 288 -23.02 7.21 16.98
N ASP A 289 -24.29 7.49 17.26
CA ASP A 289 -24.72 8.65 18.06
C ASP A 289 -24.17 10.00 17.53
N GLY A 290 -24.06 10.11 16.20
CA GLY A 290 -23.54 11.29 15.49
C GLY A 290 -22.03 11.50 15.65
N GLN A 291 -21.29 10.54 16.21
CA GLN A 291 -19.85 10.64 16.49
C GLN A 291 -19.07 9.60 15.69
N VAL A 292 -17.98 10.03 15.07
CA VAL A 292 -17.06 9.14 14.34
C VAL A 292 -16.03 8.57 15.31
N HIS A 293 -15.80 7.27 15.20
CA HIS A 293 -14.83 6.52 15.99
C HIS A 293 -13.87 5.79 15.07
N THR A 294 -12.58 5.84 15.40
CA THR A 294 -11.52 5.13 14.67
C THR A 294 -11.00 3.96 15.50
N ALA A 295 -11.07 2.75 14.96
CA ALA A 295 -10.57 1.53 15.59
C ALA A 295 -9.31 1.01 14.89
N PRO A 296 -8.13 1.06 15.55
CA PRO A 296 -6.91 0.48 15.01
C PRO A 296 -6.84 -1.03 15.28
N LEU A 297 -6.60 -1.80 14.22
CA LEU A 297 -6.44 -3.25 14.24
C LEU A 297 -5.17 -3.62 13.48
N VAL A 298 -4.65 -4.83 13.75
CA VAL A 298 -3.43 -5.33 13.13
C VAL A 298 -3.64 -6.78 12.74
N ILE A 299 -3.55 -7.07 11.45
CA ILE A 299 -3.62 -8.42 10.91
C ILE A 299 -2.39 -8.72 10.08
N ASP A 300 -2.19 -10.00 9.77
CA ASP A 300 -1.10 -10.45 8.92
C ASP A 300 -1.68 -11.10 7.66
N ALA A 301 -1.07 -10.85 6.51
CA ALA A 301 -1.32 -11.58 5.28
C ALA A 301 -0.29 -12.70 5.11
N THR A 302 -0.77 -13.85 4.67
CA THR A 302 0.03 -15.06 4.45
C THR A 302 -0.06 -15.52 3.00
N ALA A 303 0.96 -16.21 2.51
CA ALA A 303 0.89 -16.90 1.23
C ALA A 303 -0.23 -17.94 1.23
N ASP A 304 -0.79 -18.20 0.04
CA ASP A 304 -1.74 -19.28 -0.15
C ASP A 304 -1.06 -20.62 0.18
N PRO A 305 -1.53 -21.38 1.20
CA PRO A 305 -0.95 -22.66 1.55
C PRO A 305 -1.05 -23.71 0.43
N ALA A 306 -1.92 -23.52 -0.57
CA ALA A 306 -2.03 -24.39 -1.73
C ALA A 306 -0.98 -24.14 -2.83
N GLY A 307 -0.16 -23.08 -2.70
CA GLY A 307 0.84 -22.66 -3.68
C GLY A 307 2.24 -23.27 -3.48
N ILE A 308 2.47 -24.11 -2.47
CA ILE A 308 3.73 -24.86 -2.38
C ILE A 308 3.70 -25.90 -3.51
N PRO A 309 4.62 -25.85 -4.49
CA PRO A 309 4.75 -26.94 -5.45
C PRO A 309 5.02 -28.20 -4.64
N SER A 310 4.13 -29.18 -4.73
CA SER A 310 4.45 -30.54 -4.32
C SER A 310 5.78 -30.88 -5.00
N GLU A 311 6.82 -31.14 -4.21
CA GLU A 311 8.02 -31.80 -4.71
C GLU A 311 7.57 -33.20 -5.15
N ASP A 312 7.05 -33.29 -6.39
CA ASP A 312 6.74 -34.55 -7.05
C ASP A 312 8.06 -35.29 -7.25
N ASP A 313 8.35 -36.13 -6.28
CA ASP A 313 8.92 -37.47 -6.38
C ASP A 313 9.57 -37.77 -7.75
N HIS A 314 10.74 -37.18 -8.00
CA HIS A 314 11.67 -37.70 -8.99
C HIS A 314 12.26 -39.00 -8.43
N SER A 315 11.46 -40.05 -8.55
CA SER A 315 11.87 -41.43 -8.55
C SER A 315 13.01 -41.58 -9.55
N GLY A 316 14.25 -41.63 -9.05
CA GLY A 316 15.42 -41.93 -9.84
C GLY A 316 15.29 -43.34 -10.41
N ASP A 317 15.04 -43.44 -11.71
CA ASP A 317 15.33 -44.65 -12.49
C ASP A 317 16.85 -44.85 -12.52
N GLY A 318 17.34 -45.58 -11.52
CA GLY A 318 18.68 -46.11 -11.48
C GLY A 318 18.86 -47.19 -12.54
N SER A 319 19.31 -46.78 -13.72
CA SER A 319 19.94 -47.69 -14.69
C SER A 319 21.24 -48.27 -14.11
N GLY A 320 21.10 -49.36 -13.35
CA GLY A 320 22.20 -50.20 -12.91
C GLY A 320 22.59 -51.18 -14.02
N ASN A 321 23.66 -50.89 -14.73
CA ASN A 321 24.33 -51.83 -15.63
C ASN A 321 25.62 -52.29 -14.95
N GLY A 322 25.70 -53.58 -14.60
CA GLY A 322 26.85 -54.17 -13.94
C GLY A 322 26.67 -55.67 -13.78
N ASP A 323 27.04 -56.41 -14.82
CA ASP A 323 27.26 -57.84 -14.83
C ASP A 323 28.24 -58.27 -13.72
N ASP A 324 28.01 -59.43 -13.11
CA ASP A 324 28.96 -60.56 -13.12
C ASP A 324 28.68 -61.66 -12.07
N HIS A 325 28.64 -62.92 -12.57
CA HIS A 325 29.12 -64.19 -11.98
C HIS A 325 28.53 -64.69 -10.63
N GLU A 326 28.30 -65.98 -10.34
CA GLU A 326 28.25 -67.29 -11.01
C GLU A 326 27.72 -68.27 -9.93
N ASP A 327 27.20 -69.42 -10.36
CA ASP A 327 27.10 -70.71 -9.64
C ASP A 327 26.05 -70.98 -8.54
N GLY A 328 25.23 -72.00 -8.83
CA GLY A 328 25.28 -73.24 -8.04
C GLY A 328 23.98 -73.75 -7.40
N ASP A 329 23.48 -74.87 -7.95
CA ASP A 329 22.67 -75.94 -7.32
C ASP A 329 21.27 -75.57 -6.76
N GLY A 330 20.17 -76.31 -6.96
CA GLY A 330 19.94 -77.70 -7.31
C GLY A 330 18.72 -78.20 -6.48
N HIS A 331 17.90 -79.09 -7.07
CA HIS A 331 16.84 -79.94 -6.47
C HIS A 331 15.35 -79.54 -6.62
N ASP A 332 14.73 -80.09 -7.67
CA ASP A 332 13.77 -81.22 -7.65
C ASP A 332 12.63 -81.22 -6.61
N HIS A 333 11.39 -80.93 -7.05
CA HIS A 333 10.26 -81.88 -7.20
C HIS A 333 8.97 -81.16 -7.64
#